data_AF-A0A553KIS1-F1
#
_entry.id   AF-A0A553KIS1-F1
#
_cell.length_a   1.000
_cell.length_b   1.000
_cell.length_c   1.000
_cell.angle_alpha   90.00
_cell.angle_beta   90.00
_cell.angle_gamma   90.00
#
_symmetry.space_group_name_H-M   'P 1'
#
loop_
_entity.id
_entity.type
_entity.pdbx_description
1 polymer ?
#
loop_
_entity_poly.entity_id
_entity_poly.type
_entity_poly.pdbx_seq_one_letter_code
_entity_poly.pdbx_strand_id
1 'polypeptide(L)'
;DIVATAYGIQDLSFGPEYLIPKPFDPRLIVKIAPAVAQAAMDGGVATRPIEDMEAYRVHLQQFVYHSGTTMKPIFQIARAAPEEKKRVVFAEGEEERVLRAVQIIVDEKLAKPILIGRPSVIEHRIHRYGLRLTPGTDFTVVNTEHDERYRD
;
A
#
# COMPACT_ATOMS: atom_id res chain seq x y z
N ASP A 1 5.12 1.88 9.74
CA ASP A 1 5.98 1.04 10.61
C ASP A 1 7.45 1.32 10.49
N ILE A 2 8.19 0.97 9.42
CA ILE A 2 9.67 1.10 9.40
C ILE A 2 10.20 2.50 9.82
N VAL A 3 9.61 3.58 9.30
CA VAL A 3 9.98 4.97 9.64
C VAL A 3 9.50 5.38 11.04
N ALA A 4 8.28 5.00 11.41
CA ALA A 4 7.71 5.31 12.72
C ALA A 4 8.51 4.64 13.85
N THR A 5 8.91 3.38 13.66
CA THR A 5 9.74 2.61 14.60
C THR A 5 11.17 3.16 14.67
N ALA A 6 11.78 3.55 13.54
CA ALA A 6 13.15 4.07 13.50
C ALA A 6 13.31 5.46 14.13
N TYR A 7 12.27 6.30 14.07
CA TYR A 7 12.29 7.66 14.60
C TYR A 7 11.48 7.84 15.90
N GLY A 8 10.82 6.81 16.42
CA GLY A 8 10.04 6.86 17.65
C GLY A 8 8.78 7.75 17.57
N ILE A 9 8.33 8.09 16.36
CA ILE A 9 7.18 8.97 16.14
C ILE A 9 5.96 8.12 15.79
N GLN A 10 4.99 8.09 16.70
CA GLN A 10 3.65 7.56 16.43
C GLN A 10 2.86 8.58 15.60
N ASP A 11 2.07 8.12 14.63
CA ASP A 11 1.15 8.94 13.82
C ASP A 11 1.79 9.98 12.86
N LEU A 12 2.65 9.51 11.95
CA LEU A 12 3.12 10.32 10.80
C LEU A 12 2.01 10.51 9.75
N SER A 13 1.20 11.55 9.90
CA SER A 13 0.22 11.99 8.88
C SER A 13 0.76 13.19 8.09
N PHE A 14 0.52 13.24 6.78
CA PHE A 14 0.87 14.42 5.98
C PHE A 14 0.16 15.66 6.51
N GLY A 15 0.90 16.73 6.77
CA GLY A 15 0.36 17.95 7.37
C GLY A 15 1.43 19.02 7.57
N PRO A 16 1.09 20.17 8.18
CA PRO A 16 2.03 21.28 8.41
C PRO A 16 3.32 20.83 9.11
N GLU A 17 3.19 19.90 10.05
CA GLU A 17 4.30 19.34 10.84
C GLU A 17 5.01 18.15 10.17
N TYR A 18 4.49 17.64 9.05
CA TYR A 18 5.07 16.53 8.30
C TYR A 18 4.80 16.65 6.79
N LEU A 19 5.51 17.60 6.17
CA LEU A 19 5.41 17.90 4.74
C LEU A 19 6.38 17.06 3.88
N ILE A 20 7.59 16.81 4.40
CA ILE A 20 8.66 16.11 3.67
C ILE A 20 8.88 14.72 4.32
N PRO A 21 8.86 13.63 3.53
CA PRO A 21 9.17 12.30 4.04
C PRO A 21 10.56 12.23 4.69
N LYS A 22 10.72 11.38 5.70
CA LYS A 22 12.02 11.21 6.36
C LYS A 22 13.06 10.58 5.40
N PRO A 23 14.36 10.92 5.52
CA PRO A 23 15.40 10.51 4.57
C PRO A 23 15.52 9.00 4.33
N PHE A 24 15.21 8.16 5.33
CA PHE A 24 15.29 6.70 5.24
C PHE A 24 13.94 6.01 5.05
N ASP A 25 12.91 6.73 4.57
CA ASP A 25 11.67 6.07 4.16
C ASP A 25 11.94 5.16 2.94
N PRO A 26 11.79 3.82 3.07
CA PRO A 26 12.11 2.89 1.99
C PRO A 26 11.29 3.18 0.71
N ARG A 27 10.12 3.82 0.82
CA ARG A 27 9.26 4.14 -0.33
C ARG A 27 9.87 5.23 -1.21
N LEU A 28 10.84 6.00 -0.72
CA LEU A 28 11.48 7.05 -1.49
C LEU A 28 12.37 6.50 -2.60
N ILE A 29 13.02 5.35 -2.42
CA ILE A 29 13.98 4.84 -3.40
C ILE A 29 13.33 4.56 -4.75
N VAL A 30 12.08 4.08 -4.76
CA VAL A 30 11.35 3.73 -6.00
C VAL A 30 10.85 4.96 -6.75
N LYS A 31 10.72 6.11 -6.08
CA LYS A 31 10.27 7.37 -6.73
C LYS A 31 11.42 8.32 -7.03
N ILE A 32 12.27 8.58 -6.05
CA ILE A 32 13.30 9.61 -6.13
C ILE A 32 14.46 9.14 -7.00
N ALA A 33 14.96 7.91 -6.82
CA ALA A 33 16.14 7.46 -7.56
C ALA A 33 15.91 7.40 -9.09
N PRO A 34 14.77 6.88 -9.63
CA PRO A 34 14.50 6.96 -11.06
C PRO A 34 14.37 8.39 -11.58
N ALA A 35 13.77 9.29 -10.82
CA ALA A 35 13.60 10.69 -11.23
C ALA A 35 14.95 11.41 -11.33
N VAL A 36 15.83 11.21 -10.36
CA VAL A 36 17.20 11.76 -10.38
C VAL A 36 18.02 11.15 -11.52
N ALA A 37 17.92 9.83 -11.73
CA ALA A 37 18.63 9.16 -12.82
C ALA A 37 18.18 9.68 -14.19
N GLN A 38 16.87 9.83 -14.41
CA GLN A 38 16.33 10.40 -15.65
C GLN A 38 16.81 11.84 -15.85
N ALA A 39 16.72 12.69 -14.82
CA ALA A 39 17.19 14.07 -14.90
C ALA A 39 18.70 14.16 -15.21
N ALA A 40 19.51 13.24 -14.69
CA ALA A 40 20.94 13.17 -14.98
C ALA A 40 21.21 12.77 -16.45
N MET A 41 20.39 11.87 -17.01
CA MET A 41 20.45 11.50 -18.43
C MET A 41 20.01 12.66 -19.34
N ASP A 42 18.88 13.27 -19.03
CA ASP A 42 18.32 14.41 -19.78
C ASP A 42 19.28 15.61 -19.75
N GLY A 43 19.95 15.83 -18.61
CA GLY A 43 20.96 16.87 -18.43
C GLY A 43 22.35 16.54 -18.98
N GLY A 44 22.56 15.34 -19.55
CA GLY A 44 23.83 14.94 -20.17
C GLY A 44 25.00 14.72 -19.20
N VAL A 45 24.76 14.74 -17.89
CA VAL A 45 25.79 14.50 -16.85
C VAL A 45 25.91 13.03 -16.48
N ALA A 46 24.98 12.18 -16.93
CA ALA A 46 25.00 10.74 -16.67
C ALA A 46 26.18 10.06 -17.39
N THR A 47 27.15 9.57 -16.61
CA THR A 47 28.27 8.77 -17.12
C THR A 47 27.91 7.33 -17.43
N ARG A 48 26.76 6.87 -16.92
CA ARG A 48 26.19 5.53 -17.14
C ARG A 48 24.69 5.63 -17.43
N PRO A 49 24.31 5.95 -18.68
CA PRO A 49 22.91 6.01 -19.07
C PRO A 49 22.19 4.68 -18.85
N ILE A 50 20.92 4.75 -18.47
CA ILE A 50 20.06 3.58 -18.25
C ILE A 50 19.22 3.38 -19.52
N GLU A 51 19.41 2.26 -20.20
CA GLU A 51 18.69 1.97 -21.46
C GLU A 51 17.21 1.65 -21.23
N ASP A 52 16.90 0.90 -20.16
CA ASP A 52 15.54 0.51 -19.78
C ASP A 52 15.20 1.04 -18.38
N MET A 53 14.49 2.17 -18.35
CA MET A 53 14.05 2.81 -17.12
C MET A 53 12.97 2.01 -16.38
N GLU A 54 12.18 1.20 -17.09
CA GLU A 54 11.18 0.34 -16.44
C GLU A 54 11.87 -0.83 -15.73
N ALA A 55 12.85 -1.47 -16.36
CA ALA A 55 13.68 -2.48 -15.71
C ALA A 55 14.41 -1.92 -14.48
N TYR A 56 14.92 -0.69 -14.57
CA TYR A 56 15.57 -0.03 -13.44
C TYR A 56 14.61 0.25 -12.26
N ARG A 57 13.39 0.74 -12.54
CA ARG A 57 12.34 0.90 -11.51
C ARG A 57 12.02 -0.43 -10.83
N VAL A 58 11.88 -1.49 -11.62
CA VAL A 58 11.63 -2.84 -11.11
C VAL A 58 12.78 -3.35 -10.24
N HIS A 59 14.03 -3.07 -10.60
CA HIS A 59 15.19 -3.42 -9.78
C HIS A 59 15.15 -2.69 -8.43
N LEU A 60 14.86 -1.38 -8.42
CA LEU A 60 14.78 -0.59 -7.18
C LEU A 60 13.65 -1.06 -6.25
N GLN A 61 12.54 -1.58 -6.79
CA GLN A 61 11.48 -2.16 -5.98
C GLN A 61 11.95 -3.34 -5.12
N GLN A 62 13.00 -4.07 -5.54
CA GLN A 62 13.56 -5.20 -4.78
C GLN A 62 14.15 -4.76 -3.42
N PHE A 63 14.56 -3.50 -3.28
CA PHE A 63 15.10 -2.97 -2.02
C PHE A 63 14.02 -2.59 -1.00
N VAL A 64 12.77 -2.39 -1.45
CA VAL A 64 11.64 -2.06 -0.56
C VAL A 64 11.04 -3.34 0.02
N TYR A 65 10.90 -4.36 -0.83
CA TYR A 65 10.38 -5.66 -0.43
C TYR A 65 11.54 -6.55 0.00
N HIS A 66 11.76 -6.71 1.31
CA HIS A 66 12.79 -7.60 1.87
C HIS A 66 12.61 -9.09 1.46
N SER A 67 11.49 -9.41 0.80
CA SER A 67 11.10 -10.69 0.19
C SER A 67 10.66 -10.56 -1.28
N GLY A 68 11.15 -9.52 -1.99
CA GLY A 68 10.62 -9.03 -3.26
C GLY A 68 10.67 -10.01 -4.45
N THR A 69 11.67 -10.89 -4.51
CA THR A 69 11.81 -11.80 -5.67
C THR A 69 10.82 -12.97 -5.61
N THR A 70 10.49 -13.48 -4.41
CA THR A 70 9.59 -14.62 -4.24
C THR A 70 8.11 -14.23 -4.32
N MET A 71 7.75 -13.05 -3.84
CA MET A 71 6.35 -12.58 -3.84
C MET A 71 5.89 -12.00 -5.18
N LYS A 72 6.83 -11.53 -6.03
CA LYS A 72 6.50 -10.89 -7.31
C LYS A 72 5.67 -11.79 -8.25
N PRO A 73 6.02 -13.08 -8.47
CA PRO A 73 5.17 -13.97 -9.26
C PRO A 73 3.78 -14.17 -8.67
N ILE A 74 3.68 -14.25 -7.34
CA ILE A 74 2.39 -14.42 -6.64
C ILE A 74 1.50 -13.20 -6.88
N PHE A 75 2.04 -11.98 -6.79
CA PHE A 75 1.28 -10.76 -7.10
C PHE A 75 0.89 -10.65 -8.58
N GLN A 76 1.72 -11.15 -9.50
CA GLN A 76 1.35 -11.22 -10.92
C GLN A 76 0.17 -12.18 -11.15
N ILE A 77 0.20 -13.36 -10.53
CA ILE A 77 -0.89 -14.32 -10.59
C ILE A 77 -2.17 -13.72 -9.97
N ALA A 78 -2.04 -13.09 -8.81
CA ALA A 78 -3.16 -12.43 -8.13
C ALA A 78 -3.78 -11.32 -9.00
N ARG A 79 -2.98 -10.49 -9.67
CA ARG A 79 -3.49 -9.48 -10.61
C ARG A 79 -4.19 -10.09 -11.82
N ALA A 80 -3.65 -11.18 -12.37
CA ALA A 80 -4.21 -11.83 -13.56
C ALA A 80 -5.47 -12.69 -13.26
N ALA A 81 -5.73 -13.04 -12.00
CA ALA A 81 -6.89 -13.86 -11.65
C ALA A 81 -8.22 -13.18 -12.04
N PRO A 82 -9.31 -13.94 -12.25
CA PRO A 82 -10.65 -13.39 -12.43
C PRO A 82 -11.14 -12.69 -11.16
N GLU A 83 -11.96 -11.66 -11.34
CA GLU A 83 -12.36 -10.76 -10.25
C GLU A 83 -13.27 -11.43 -9.20
N GLU A 84 -14.05 -12.42 -9.63
CA GLU A 84 -14.91 -13.24 -8.78
C GLU A 84 -14.12 -14.13 -7.81
N LYS A 85 -12.87 -14.49 -8.14
CA LYS A 85 -11.99 -15.33 -7.30
C LYS A 85 -11.10 -14.53 -6.36
N LYS A 86 -11.18 -13.20 -6.39
CA LYS A 86 -10.31 -12.29 -5.64
C LYS A 86 -10.88 -11.85 -4.30
N ARG A 87 -11.98 -12.45 -3.82
CA ARG A 87 -12.62 -12.02 -2.58
C ARG A 87 -11.85 -12.57 -1.38
N VAL A 88 -11.32 -11.69 -0.54
CA VAL A 88 -10.53 -12.05 0.64
C VAL A 88 -11.16 -11.44 1.88
N VAL A 89 -11.45 -12.29 2.87
CA VAL A 89 -12.08 -11.88 4.12
C VAL A 89 -11.01 -11.62 5.18
N PHE A 90 -11.10 -10.48 5.85
CA PHE A 90 -10.26 -10.10 6.98
C PHE A 90 -11.11 -10.06 8.24
N ALA A 91 -10.89 -11.03 9.13
CA ALA A 91 -11.64 -11.16 10.38
C ALA A 91 -11.34 -10.05 11.39
N GLU A 92 -10.13 -9.49 11.33
CA GLU A 92 -9.68 -8.39 12.20
C GLU A 92 -9.77 -7.05 11.44
N GLY A 93 -10.92 -6.76 10.82
CA GLY A 93 -11.08 -5.62 9.92
C GLY A 93 -10.93 -4.24 10.58
N GLU A 94 -10.94 -4.19 11.92
CA GLU A 94 -10.66 -2.97 12.67
C GLU A 94 -9.15 -2.74 12.89
N GLU A 95 -8.30 -3.77 12.84
CA GLU A 95 -6.88 -3.68 13.25
C GLU A 95 -6.02 -2.83 12.28
N GLU A 96 -5.06 -2.07 12.81
CA GLU A 96 -4.25 -1.13 12.02
C GLU A 96 -3.44 -1.82 10.91
N ARG A 97 -2.70 -2.87 11.25
CA ARG A 97 -1.87 -3.60 10.29
C ARG A 97 -2.74 -4.22 9.20
N VAL A 98 -3.92 -4.72 9.54
CA VAL A 98 -4.91 -5.21 8.57
C VAL A 98 -5.38 -4.10 7.63
N LEU A 99 -5.80 -2.95 8.16
CA LEU A 99 -6.24 -1.81 7.34
C LEU A 99 -5.11 -1.29 6.43
N ARG A 100 -3.86 -1.27 6.92
CA ARG A 100 -2.69 -0.93 6.10
C ARG A 100 -2.42 -1.96 5.01
N ALA A 101 -2.56 -3.25 5.30
CA ALA A 101 -2.43 -4.30 4.29
C ALA A 101 -3.52 -4.19 3.22
N VAL A 102 -4.76 -3.88 3.63
CA VAL A 102 -5.90 -3.67 2.75
C VAL A 102 -5.67 -2.49 1.81
N GLN A 103 -5.10 -1.37 2.29
CA GLN A 103 -4.68 -0.26 1.42
C GLN A 103 -3.76 -0.73 0.29
N ILE A 104 -2.74 -1.53 0.61
CA ILE A 104 -1.79 -2.03 -0.38
C ILE A 104 -2.49 -2.97 -1.37
N ILE A 105 -3.35 -3.86 -0.87
CA ILE A 105 -4.12 -4.79 -1.70
C ILE A 105 -4.99 -4.05 -2.73
N VAL A 106 -5.63 -2.95 -2.32
CA VAL A 106 -6.46 -2.10 -3.18
C VAL A 106 -5.59 -1.32 -4.16
N ASP A 107 -4.56 -0.63 -3.68
CA ASP A 107 -3.65 0.18 -4.52
C ASP A 107 -3.02 -0.68 -5.65
N GLU A 108 -2.63 -1.91 -5.32
CA GLU A 108 -1.98 -2.87 -6.24
C GLU A 108 -2.97 -3.76 -7.01
N LYS A 109 -4.28 -3.60 -6.79
CA LYS A 109 -5.37 -4.37 -7.42
C LYS A 109 -5.21 -5.89 -7.26
N LEU A 110 -4.81 -6.33 -6.07
CA LEU A 110 -4.51 -7.74 -5.79
C LEU A 110 -5.75 -8.55 -5.44
N ALA A 111 -6.68 -7.95 -4.69
CA ALA A 111 -7.89 -8.62 -4.20
C ALA A 111 -9.05 -7.64 -4.00
N LYS A 112 -10.24 -8.18 -3.76
CA LYS A 112 -11.45 -7.49 -3.27
C LYS A 112 -11.61 -7.77 -1.77
N PRO A 113 -11.17 -6.85 -0.89
CA PRO A 113 -11.21 -7.05 0.54
C PRO A 113 -12.63 -7.02 1.08
N ILE A 114 -12.89 -7.88 2.06
CA ILE A 114 -14.10 -7.88 2.87
C ILE A 114 -13.64 -7.74 4.32
N LEU A 115 -13.96 -6.62 4.97
CA LEU A 115 -13.60 -6.37 6.35
C LEU A 115 -14.73 -6.78 7.28
N ILE A 116 -14.40 -7.59 8.27
CA ILE A 116 -15.32 -7.91 9.37
C ILE A 116 -15.06 -6.93 10.51
N GLY A 117 -16.09 -6.25 10.97
CA GLY A 117 -16.01 -5.31 12.09
C GLY A 117 -17.11 -4.26 12.06
N ARG A 118 -17.07 -3.34 13.03
CA ARG A 118 -18.06 -2.27 13.13
C ARG A 118 -17.75 -1.17 12.10
N PRO A 119 -18.71 -0.80 11.23
CA PRO A 119 -18.47 0.21 10.19
C PRO A 119 -17.90 1.53 10.72
N SER A 120 -18.47 2.06 11.80
CA SER A 120 -18.03 3.32 12.43
C SER A 120 -16.59 3.25 12.96
N VAL A 121 -16.17 2.10 13.50
CA VAL A 121 -14.81 1.91 14.02
C VAL A 121 -13.81 1.82 12.86
N ILE A 122 -14.16 1.08 11.81
CA ILE A 122 -13.34 0.95 10.59
C ILE A 122 -13.14 2.33 9.95
N GLU A 123 -14.21 3.08 9.72
CA GLU A 123 -14.14 4.43 9.14
C GLU A 123 -13.30 5.38 9.99
N HIS A 124 -13.52 5.40 11.31
CA HIS A 124 -12.73 6.21 12.22
C HIS A 124 -11.23 5.88 12.14
N ARG A 125 -10.88 4.58 12.08
CA ARG A 125 -9.48 4.14 11.99
C ARG A 125 -8.86 4.44 10.63
N ILE A 126 -9.62 4.30 9.54
CA ILE A 126 -9.19 4.71 8.19
C ILE A 126 -8.79 6.19 8.19
N HIS A 127 -9.64 7.06 8.75
CA HIS A 127 -9.34 8.48 8.89
C HIS A 127 -8.12 8.73 9.79
N ARG A 128 -8.09 8.12 10.98
CA ARG A 128 -7.00 8.28 11.95
C ARG A 128 -5.64 7.91 11.35
N TYR A 129 -5.57 6.83 10.58
CA TYR A 129 -4.33 6.32 9.99
C TYR A 129 -4.00 6.96 8.63
N GLY A 130 -4.82 7.91 8.15
CA GLY A 130 -4.62 8.59 6.87
C GLY A 130 -4.71 7.66 5.66
N LEU A 131 -5.54 6.63 5.75
CA LEU A 131 -5.76 5.67 4.66
C LEU A 131 -6.73 6.27 3.63
N ARG A 132 -6.54 5.89 2.37
CA ARG A 132 -7.35 6.33 1.22
C ARG A 132 -8.38 5.26 0.84
N LEU A 133 -8.94 4.59 1.83
CA LEU A 133 -9.89 3.50 1.65
C LEU A 133 -11.32 4.04 1.76
N THR A 134 -12.17 3.67 0.81
CA THR A 134 -13.57 4.09 0.72
C THR A 134 -14.48 2.86 0.84
N PRO A 135 -15.32 2.76 1.88
CA PRO A 135 -16.30 1.68 2.01
C PRO A 135 -17.21 1.59 0.77
N GLY A 136 -17.53 0.36 0.34
CA GLY A 136 -18.40 0.10 -0.81
C GLY A 136 -17.73 0.25 -2.19
N THR A 137 -16.60 0.96 -2.26
CA THR A 137 -15.80 1.06 -3.49
C THR A 137 -14.55 0.19 -3.39
N ASP A 138 -13.74 0.40 -2.34
CA ASP A 138 -12.45 -0.27 -2.17
C ASP A 138 -12.57 -1.59 -1.41
N PHE A 139 -13.58 -1.71 -0.54
CA PHE A 139 -13.83 -2.91 0.26
C PHE A 139 -15.31 -3.02 0.64
N THR A 140 -15.75 -4.23 0.98
CA THR A 140 -17.08 -4.46 1.57
C THR A 140 -16.94 -4.64 3.08
N VAL A 141 -17.90 -4.13 3.86
CA VAL A 141 -17.97 -4.38 5.31
C VAL A 141 -18.99 -5.46 5.61
N VAL A 142 -18.64 -6.36 6.52
CA VAL A 142 -19.55 -7.31 7.16
C VAL A 142 -19.62 -6.90 8.63
N ASN A 143 -20.77 -6.42 9.07
CA ASN A 143 -20.98 -6.02 10.46
C ASN A 143 -21.52 -7.21 11.25
N THR A 144 -20.76 -7.68 12.25
CA THR A 144 -21.17 -8.85 13.06
C THR A 144 -22.39 -8.59 13.94
N GLU A 145 -22.68 -7.33 14.28
CA GLU A 145 -23.78 -6.96 15.17
C GLU A 145 -25.09 -6.74 14.41
N HIS A 146 -25.02 -6.23 13.19
CA HIS A 146 -26.18 -5.95 12.34
C HIS A 146 -25.79 -6.07 10.86
N ASP A 147 -26.13 -7.19 10.24
CA ASP A 147 -25.92 -7.42 8.81
C ASP A 147 -27.24 -7.83 8.16
N GLU A 148 -27.69 -7.01 7.22
CA GLU A 148 -28.99 -7.16 6.52
C GLU A 148 -29.13 -8.50 5.78
N ARG A 149 -28.03 -9.24 5.55
CA ARG A 149 -28.05 -10.58 4.95
C ARG A 149 -28.46 -11.67 5.92
N TYR A 150 -28.34 -11.42 7.23
CA TYR A 150 -28.83 -12.34 8.26
C TYR A 150 -30.27 -11.94 8.61
N ARG A 151 -31.22 -12.72 8.10
CA ARG A 151 -32.64 -12.61 8.42
C ARG A 151 -32.95 -13.58 9.56
N ASP A 152 -32.64 -13.20 10.79
CA ASP A 152 -33.18 -13.82 12.02
C ASP A 152 -33.39 -12.73 13.07
#